data_AF-A0A250K1U9-F1
#
_entry.id   AF-A0A250K1U9-F1
#
_cell.length_a   1.000
_cell.length_b   1.000
_cell.length_c   1.000
_cell.angle_alpha   90.00
_cell.angle_beta   90.00
_cell.angle_gamma   90.00
#
_symmetry.space_group_name_H-M   'P 1'
#
loop_
_entity.id
_entity.type
_entity.pdbx_description
1 polymer ?
#
loop_
_entity_poly.entity_id
_entity_poly.type
_entity_poly.pdbx_seq_one_letter_code
_entity_poly.pdbx_strand_id
1 'polypeptide(L)'
;MGRRDLRGHTAYALASCSDSVSCCIQRNPGVPEACGLTAGEAAAHIASTDAAMRRANEKEAEDDDADDGWKEHCINTYVSCRDQKKPRWEGDCYACFRRCEGQKQWPFKECHPRR
;
A
#
# COMPACT_ATOMS: atom_id res chain seq x y z
N MET A 1 -17.22 24.36 -34.46
CA MET A 1 -17.68 23.99 -33.10
C MET A 1 -16.91 22.74 -32.70
N GLY A 2 -16.07 22.78 -31.66
CA GLY A 2 -15.26 21.64 -31.27
C GLY A 2 -14.63 21.89 -29.90
N ARG A 3 -15.47 21.96 -28.87
CA ARG A 3 -15.00 22.03 -27.48
C ARG A 3 -14.72 20.61 -27.01
N ARG A 4 -13.50 20.44 -26.52
CA ARG A 4 -12.92 19.31 -25.79
C ARG A 4 -13.87 18.76 -24.75
N ASP A 5 -14.01 17.43 -24.69
CA ASP A 5 -14.24 16.72 -23.44
C ASP A 5 -13.57 15.33 -23.50
N LEU A 6 -12.27 15.32 -23.19
CA LEU A 6 -11.49 14.16 -22.75
C LEU A 6 -11.99 13.72 -21.37
N ARG A 7 -13.24 13.23 -21.29
CA ARG A 7 -13.86 12.84 -20.00
C ARG A 7 -14.37 11.41 -19.97
N GLY A 8 -13.89 10.56 -20.87
CA GLY A 8 -14.07 9.11 -20.77
C GLY A 8 -12.90 8.42 -20.09
N HIS A 9 -11.81 9.17 -19.82
CA HIS A 9 -10.50 8.65 -19.46
C HIS A 9 -10.04 8.88 -17.98
N THR A 10 -10.95 8.89 -16.98
CA THR A 10 -10.55 9.03 -15.55
C THR A 10 -11.49 8.39 -14.51
N ALA A 11 -12.41 7.49 -14.91
CA ALA A 11 -13.29 6.77 -13.97
C ALA A 11 -12.97 5.27 -13.82
N TYR A 12 -12.17 4.71 -14.73
CA TYR A 12 -11.74 3.29 -14.71
C TYR A 12 -10.41 3.09 -13.97
N ALA A 13 -9.76 4.15 -13.51
CA ALA A 13 -8.45 4.06 -12.85
C ALA A 13 -8.52 4.12 -11.32
N LEU A 14 -9.72 4.26 -10.73
CA LEU A 14 -9.91 4.31 -9.27
C LEU A 14 -10.75 3.16 -8.72
N ALA A 15 -11.26 2.27 -9.57
CA ALA A 15 -11.95 1.09 -9.08
C ALA A 15 -10.90 0.03 -8.73
N SER A 16 -10.50 -0.06 -7.45
CA SER A 16 -9.73 -1.18 -6.88
C SER A 16 -10.57 -2.47 -6.81
N CYS A 17 -11.46 -2.67 -7.78
CA CYS A 17 -12.32 -3.83 -7.84
C CYS A 17 -11.52 -5.01 -8.40
N SER A 18 -11.51 -6.12 -7.65
CA SER A 18 -10.81 -7.35 -8.00
C SER A 18 -11.57 -8.23 -8.99
N ASP A 19 -12.87 -7.96 -9.19
CA ASP A 19 -13.77 -8.77 -10.02
C ASP A 19 -14.70 -7.89 -10.88
N SER A 20 -15.06 -8.38 -12.06
CA SER A 20 -15.90 -7.71 -13.06
C SER A 20 -17.25 -7.26 -12.50
N VAL A 21 -17.85 -8.03 -11.60
CA VAL A 21 -19.12 -7.70 -10.93
C VAL A 21 -18.90 -6.57 -9.93
N SER A 22 -17.84 -6.66 -9.13
CA SER A 22 -17.47 -5.60 -8.18
C SER A 22 -17.19 -4.28 -8.89
N CYS A 23 -16.54 -4.33 -10.06
CA CYS A 23 -16.29 -3.16 -10.90
C CYS A 23 -17.58 -2.55 -11.45
N CYS A 24 -18.52 -3.40 -11.87
CA CYS A 24 -19.81 -2.94 -12.38
C CYS A 24 -20.62 -2.23 -11.29
N ILE A 25 -20.68 -2.79 -10.08
CA ILE A 25 -21.41 -2.19 -8.95
C ILE A 25 -20.76 -0.87 -8.52
N GLN A 26 -19.42 -0.84 -8.41
CA GLN A 26 -18.70 0.37 -8.03
C GLN A 26 -18.84 1.50 -9.08
N ARG A 27 -19.03 1.13 -10.35
CA ARG A 27 -19.30 2.06 -11.45
C ARG A 27 -20.75 2.53 -11.52
N ASN A 28 -21.69 1.77 -10.96
CA ASN A 28 -23.13 2.06 -10.98
C ASN A 28 -23.72 2.02 -9.55
N PRO A 29 -23.32 2.94 -8.66
CA PRO A 29 -23.82 2.97 -7.30
C PRO A 29 -25.34 3.22 -7.30
N GLY A 30 -26.08 2.34 -6.61
CA GLY A 30 -27.55 2.42 -6.53
C GLY A 30 -28.31 1.83 -7.71
N VAL A 31 -27.65 1.29 -8.73
CA VAL A 31 -28.30 0.62 -9.87
C VAL A 31 -27.68 -0.78 -10.12
N PRO A 32 -27.80 -1.70 -9.15
CA PRO A 32 -27.21 -3.04 -9.24
C PRO A 32 -27.82 -3.91 -10.35
N GLU A 33 -29.06 -3.62 -10.75
CA GLU A 33 -29.75 -4.32 -11.85
C GLU A 33 -29.04 -4.12 -13.20
N ALA A 34 -28.31 -3.01 -13.38
CA ALA A 34 -27.46 -2.79 -14.56
C ALA A 34 -26.29 -3.78 -14.65
N CYS A 35 -25.96 -4.41 -13.53
CA CYS A 35 -24.92 -5.44 -13.39
C CYS A 35 -25.51 -6.86 -13.30
N GLY A 36 -26.82 -7.00 -13.54
CA GLY A 36 -27.52 -8.29 -13.46
C GLY A 36 -27.74 -8.79 -12.02
N LEU A 37 -27.66 -7.91 -11.02
CA LEU A 37 -27.82 -8.25 -9.61
C LEU A 37 -29.04 -7.58 -9.01
N THR A 38 -29.70 -8.27 -8.09
CA THR A 38 -30.67 -7.61 -7.21
C THR A 38 -29.96 -6.73 -6.19
N ALA A 39 -30.69 -5.78 -5.59
CA ALA A 39 -30.14 -4.90 -4.55
C ALA A 39 -29.56 -5.66 -3.36
N GLY A 40 -30.15 -6.80 -2.99
CA GLY A 40 -29.65 -7.67 -1.92
C GLY A 40 -28.34 -8.37 -2.29
N GLU A 41 -28.24 -8.88 -3.52
CA GLU A 41 -27.03 -9.56 -4.00
C GLU A 41 -25.86 -8.60 -4.13
N ALA A 42 -26.07 -7.40 -4.69
CA ALA A 42 -25.01 -6.42 -4.81
C ALA A 42 -24.48 -5.94 -3.44
N ALA A 43 -25.35 -5.78 -2.44
CA ALA A 43 -24.96 -5.46 -1.08
C ALA A 43 -24.14 -6.59 -0.44
N ALA A 44 -24.56 -7.86 -0.64
CA ALA A 44 -23.82 -9.02 -0.17
C ALA A 44 -22.44 -9.16 -0.86
N HIS A 45 -22.37 -8.88 -2.16
CA HIS A 45 -21.12 -8.87 -2.93
C HIS A 45 -20.15 -7.80 -2.42
N ILE A 46 -20.61 -6.56 -2.22
CA ILE A 46 -19.76 -5.50 -1.67
C ILE A 46 -19.29 -5.85 -0.25
N ALA A 47 -20.19 -6.35 0.61
CA ALA A 47 -19.84 -6.71 1.98
C ALA A 47 -18.83 -7.87 2.04
N SER A 48 -18.99 -8.86 1.16
CA SER A 48 -18.06 -10.00 1.05
C SER A 48 -16.69 -9.54 0.54
N THR A 49 -16.66 -8.69 -0.49
CA THR A 49 -15.40 -8.15 -1.03
C THR A 49 -14.71 -7.22 -0.04
N ASP A 50 -15.44 -6.33 0.65
CA ASP A 50 -14.88 -5.48 1.70
C ASP A 50 -14.33 -6.31 2.87
N ALA A 51 -15.04 -7.35 3.30
CA ALA A 51 -14.54 -8.28 4.31
C ALA A 51 -13.31 -9.06 3.84
N ALA A 52 -13.25 -9.46 2.57
CA ALA A 52 -12.10 -10.13 1.98
C ALA A 52 -10.88 -9.19 1.86
N MET A 53 -11.11 -7.94 1.46
CA MET A 53 -10.07 -6.90 1.39
C MET A 53 -9.55 -6.53 2.78
N ARG A 54 -10.43 -6.42 3.79
CA ARG A 54 -10.04 -6.21 5.18
C ARG A 54 -9.22 -7.37 5.72
N ARG A 55 -9.63 -8.62 5.45
CA ARG A 55 -8.86 -9.81 5.81
C ARG A 55 -7.55 -9.94 5.05
N ALA A 56 -7.50 -9.49 3.79
CA ALA A 56 -6.25 -9.43 3.03
C ALA A 56 -5.31 -8.36 3.61
N ASN A 57 -5.85 -7.21 4.02
CA ASN A 57 -5.06 -6.15 4.65
C ASN A 57 -4.64 -6.51 6.09
N GLU A 58 -5.46 -7.23 6.86
CA GLU A 58 -5.07 -7.85 8.14
C GLU A 58 -4.01 -8.94 7.92
N LYS A 59 -4.10 -9.74 6.86
CA LYS A 59 -3.04 -10.70 6.50
C LYS A 59 -1.75 -10.06 6.00
N GLU A 60 -1.79 -8.89 5.38
CA GLU A 60 -0.57 -8.10 5.11
C GLU A 60 0.03 -7.51 6.40
N ALA A 61 -0.71 -7.50 7.52
CA ALA A 61 -0.20 -7.12 8.84
C ALA A 61 0.19 -8.33 9.72
N GLU A 62 -0.19 -9.55 9.34
CA GLU A 62 0.04 -10.79 10.11
C GLU A 62 0.90 -11.84 9.38
N ASP A 63 1.45 -11.52 8.21
CA ASP A 63 2.48 -12.30 7.50
C ASP A 63 3.88 -11.66 7.67
N ASP A 64 4.08 -10.89 8.74
CA ASP A 64 5.43 -10.59 9.25
C ASP A 64 5.91 -11.84 9.98
N ASP A 65 6.31 -12.83 9.19
CA ASP A 65 7.13 -13.95 9.63
C ASP A 65 8.18 -13.42 10.61
N ALA A 66 8.30 -14.07 11.76
CA ALA A 66 9.17 -13.69 12.88
C ALA A 66 10.69 -13.58 12.55
N ASP A 67 11.08 -13.55 11.27
CA ASP A 67 12.41 -13.28 10.74
C ASP A 67 12.55 -11.84 10.19
N ASP A 68 11.49 -11.03 10.09
CA ASP A 68 11.51 -9.68 9.48
C ASP A 68 11.84 -8.52 10.44
N GLY A 69 12.12 -8.79 11.72
CA GLY A 69 12.50 -7.75 12.68
C GLY A 69 13.73 -6.91 12.27
N TRP A 70 14.60 -7.47 11.42
CA TRP A 70 15.70 -6.71 10.84
C TRP A 70 15.25 -5.70 9.77
N LYS A 71 14.18 -5.99 9.00
CA LYS A 71 13.69 -5.13 7.92
C LYS A 71 13.11 -3.85 8.53
N GLU A 72 12.24 -4.00 9.52
CA GLU A 72 11.70 -2.86 10.29
C GLU A 72 12.80 -2.07 10.98
N HIS A 73 13.81 -2.76 11.52
CA HIS A 73 14.99 -2.11 12.10
C HIS A 73 15.76 -1.28 11.06
N CYS A 74 16.02 -1.82 9.87
CA CYS A 74 16.70 -1.10 8.78
C CYS A 74 15.89 0.12 8.32
N ILE A 75 14.57 -0.03 8.14
CA ILE A 75 13.69 1.05 7.68
C ILE A 75 13.64 2.18 8.70
N ASN A 76 13.39 1.86 9.97
CA ASN A 76 13.33 2.86 11.04
C ASN A 76 14.67 3.62 11.19
N THR A 77 15.78 2.89 11.09
CA THR A 77 17.13 3.46 11.16
C THR A 77 17.44 4.35 9.96
N TYR A 78 17.04 3.94 8.75
CA TYR A 78 17.16 4.75 7.55
C TYR A 78 16.33 6.03 7.63
N VAL A 79 15.08 5.95 8.10
CA VAL A 79 14.22 7.13 8.30
C VAL A 79 14.87 8.09 9.29
N SER A 80 15.38 7.58 10.42
CA SER A 80 16.11 8.37 11.41
C SER A 80 17.35 9.04 10.82
N CYS A 81 18.07 8.33 9.95
CA CYS A 81 19.25 8.86 9.24
C CYS A 81 18.88 9.96 8.24
N ARG A 82 17.83 9.74 7.45
CA ARG A 82 17.35 10.66 6.41
C ARG A 82 16.69 11.90 6.98
N ASP A 83 15.91 11.76 8.06
CA ASP A 83 15.14 12.86 8.64
C ASP A 83 16.06 13.99 9.11
N GLN A 84 17.35 13.72 9.36
CA GLN A 84 18.42 14.68 9.67
C GLN A 84 18.10 15.69 10.79
N LYS A 85 16.95 15.56 11.45
CA LYS A 85 16.66 16.21 12.72
C LYS A 85 17.47 15.48 13.76
N LYS A 86 18.32 16.24 14.45
CA LYS A 86 19.25 15.82 15.52
C LYS A 86 18.89 14.47 16.15
N PRO A 87 19.84 13.53 16.25
CA PRO A 87 21.28 13.65 16.00
C PRO A 87 21.65 13.71 14.52
N ARG A 88 22.78 14.34 14.18
CA ARG A 88 23.31 14.36 12.81
C ARG A 88 23.90 12.99 12.52
N TRP A 89 23.40 12.30 11.51
CA TRP A 89 23.91 10.98 11.15
C TRP A 89 25.20 11.10 10.33
N GLU A 90 26.11 10.15 10.53
CA GLU A 90 27.31 9.99 9.72
C GLU A 90 27.09 8.91 8.66
N GLY A 91 27.75 9.05 7.51
CA GLY A 91 27.65 8.11 6.39
C GLY A 91 26.50 8.39 5.43
N ASP A 92 26.48 7.67 4.31
CA ASP A 92 25.41 7.74 3.32
C ASP A 92 24.26 6.81 3.75
N CYS A 93 23.15 7.41 4.20
CA CYS A 93 21.99 6.68 4.73
C CYS A 93 21.45 5.64 3.74
N TYR A 94 21.46 5.94 2.45
CA TYR A 94 20.96 5.06 1.41
C TYR A 94 21.89 3.87 1.18
N ALA A 95 23.21 4.09 1.10
CA ALA A 95 24.21 3.03 1.00
C ALA A 95 24.17 2.07 2.21
N CYS A 96 23.96 2.61 3.40
CA CYS A 96 23.81 1.82 4.62
C CYS A 96 22.51 1.02 4.67
N PHE A 97 21.40 1.58 4.17
CA PHE A 97 20.15 0.83 4.01
C PHE A 97 20.32 -0.35 3.06
N ARG A 98 20.96 -0.15 1.90
CA ARG A 98 21.26 -1.25 0.94
C ARG A 98 22.12 -2.36 1.54
N ARG A 99 23.09 -2.01 2.40
CA ARG A 99 23.89 -2.99 3.14
C ARG A 99 23.09 -3.71 4.23
N CYS A 100 22.17 -2.99 4.86
CA CYS A 100 21.26 -3.54 5.86
C CYS A 100 20.36 -4.63 5.24
N GLU A 101 19.86 -4.40 4.02
CA GLU A 101 19.12 -5.40 3.24
C GLU A 101 19.95 -6.65 2.92
N GLY A 102 21.23 -6.49 2.56
CA GLY A 102 22.10 -7.62 2.23
C GLY A 102 22.59 -8.42 3.43
N GLN A 103 22.85 -7.76 4.55
CA GLN A 103 23.40 -8.38 5.77
C GLN A 103 22.35 -8.67 6.83
N LYS A 104 21.09 -8.28 6.60
CA LYS A 104 20.01 -8.27 7.60
C LYS A 104 20.39 -7.53 8.89
N GLN A 105 21.29 -6.55 8.82
CA GLN A 105 21.81 -5.82 9.98
C GLN A 105 22.37 -4.45 9.59
N TRP A 106 22.06 -3.42 10.38
CA TRP A 106 22.52 -2.06 10.10
C TRP A 106 24.02 -1.88 10.39
N PRO A 107 24.81 -1.33 9.44
CA PRO A 107 26.25 -1.15 9.62
C PRO A 107 26.57 0.06 10.51
N PHE A 108 26.41 -0.07 11.82
CA PHE A 108 26.68 1.01 12.80
C PHE A 108 28.13 1.51 12.84
N LYS A 109 29.08 0.79 12.25
CA LYS A 109 30.48 1.27 12.12
C LYS A 109 30.64 2.35 11.06
N GLU A 110 29.78 2.34 10.04
CA GLU A 110 29.83 3.28 8.91
C GLU A 110 28.73 4.33 9.02
N CYS A 111 27.54 3.90 9.47
CA CYS A 111 26.39 4.77 9.64
C CYS A 111 25.88 4.75 11.07
N HIS A 112 26.24 5.77 11.83
CA HIS A 112 25.77 5.96 13.20
C HIS A 112 25.31 7.40 13.46
N PRO A 113 24.39 7.59 14.42
CA PRO A 113 24.11 8.93 14.93
C PRO A 113 25.37 9.51 15.59
N ARG A 114 25.75 10.75 15.25
CA ARG A 114 26.75 11.50 16.01
C ARG A 114 26.13 11.90 17.35
N ARG A 115 26.74 11.43 18.45
CA ARG A 115 26.37 11.82 19.82
C ARG A 115 26.69 13.29 20.09
#